data_AF-A0A368DFC7-F1
#
_entry.id   AF-A0A368DFC7-F1
#
_cell.length_a   1.000
_cell.length_b   1.000
_cell.length_c   1.000
_cell.angle_alpha   90.00
_cell.angle_beta   90.00
_cell.angle_gamma   90.00
#
_symmetry.space_group_name_H-M   'P 1'
#
loop_
_entity.id
_entity.type
_entity.pdbx_description
1 polymer ?
#
loop_
_entity_poly.entity_id
_entity_poly.type
_entity_poly.pdbx_seq_one_letter_code
_entity_poly.pdbx_strand_id
1 'polypeptide(L)' 'MLKIDLHGFTYAKVKDILPNWLITNYNNGVDDFEIVTGNSEQMKQIVKEICFENGFRAENNWGGNSGSLIISVDRV' A
#
# COMPACT_ATOMS: atom_id res chain seq x y z
N MET A 1 -5.88 -7.71 -8.70
CA MET A 1 -5.43 -7.23 -7.39
C MET A 1 -4.33 -8.12 -6.79
N LEU A 2 -3.10 -7.63 -6.82
CA LEU A 2 -1.99 -8.25 -6.08
C LEU A 2 -2.01 -7.75 -4.63
N LYS A 3 -1.70 -8.63 -3.68
CA LYS A 3 -1.86 -8.34 -2.24
C LYS A 3 -0.55 -8.49 -1.47
N ILE A 4 -0.31 -7.58 -0.53
CA ILE A 4 0.73 -7.72 0.49
C ILE A 4 0.15 -7.50 1.89
N ASP A 5 0.54 -8.35 2.83
CA ASP A 5 0.16 -8.21 4.24
C ASP A 5 1.30 -7.59 5.04
N LEU A 6 1.05 -6.38 5.55
CA LEU A 6 1.97 -5.61 6.39
C LEU A 6 1.51 -5.57 7.86
N HIS A 7 0.43 -6.27 8.20
CA HIS A 7 -0.03 -6.36 9.57
C HIS A 7 1.04 -7.02 10.46
N GLY A 8 1.32 -6.39 11.60
CA GLY A 8 2.32 -6.87 12.56
C GLY A 8 3.77 -6.55 12.22
N PHE A 9 4.05 -5.91 11.07
CA PHE A 9 5.38 -5.39 10.77
C PHE A 9 5.66 -4.07 11.50
N THR A 10 6.93 -3.80 11.78
CA THR A 10 7.35 -2.49 12.29
C THR A 10 7.29 -1.45 11.18
N TYR A 11 7.10 -0.18 11.56
CA TYR A 11 7.09 0.94 10.60
C TYR A 11 8.38 1.05 9.79
N ALA A 12 9.54 0.80 10.42
CA ALA A 12 10.82 0.80 9.73
C ALA A 12 10.90 -0.29 8.65
N LYS A 13 10.41 -1.50 8.96
CA LYS A 13 10.39 -2.60 8.01
C LYS A 13 9.43 -2.33 6.84
N VAL A 14 8.28 -1.73 7.11
CA VAL A 14 7.34 -1.31 6.06
C VAL A 14 7.97 -0.29 5.11
N LYS A 15 8.66 0.73 5.66
CA LYS A 15 9.38 1.74 4.87
C LYS A 15 10.48 1.16 3.98
N ASP A 16 11.10 0.06 4.41
CA ASP A 16 12.16 -0.62 3.65
C ASP A 16 11.61 -1.48 2.49
N ILE A 17 10.52 -2.21 2.73
CA ILE A 17 10.02 -3.20 1.76
C ILE A 17 9.00 -2.63 0.76
N LEU A 18 8.14 -1.72 1.21
CA LEU A 18 6.96 -1.33 0.43
C LEU A 18 7.28 -0.56 -0.86
N PRO A 19 8.21 0.43 -0.88
CA PRO A 19 8.53 1.16 -2.11
C PRO A 19 9.01 0.24 -3.23
N ASN A 20 9.98 -0.62 -2.91
CA ASN A 20 10.55 -1.58 -3.87
C ASN A 20 9.51 -2.59 -4.34
N TRP A 21 8.63 -3.06 -3.46
CA TRP A 21 7.54 -3.95 -3.82
C TRP A 21 6.56 -3.29 -4.80
N LEU A 22 6.15 -2.04 -4.56
CA LEU A 22 5.25 -1.30 -5.47
C LEU A 22 5.86 -1.14 -6.86
N ILE A 23 7.06 -0.57 -6.93
CA ILE A 23 7.75 -0.26 -8.20
C ILE A 23 8.02 -1.53 -8.99
N THR A 24 8.49 -2.60 -8.33
CA THR A 24 8.81 -3.86 -9.01
C THR A 24 7.56 -4.47 -9.63
N ASN A 25 6.45 -4.54 -8.90
CA ASN A 25 5.23 -5.14 -9.42
C ASN A 25 4.58 -4.27 -10.50
N TYR A 26 4.64 -2.95 -10.35
CA TYR A 26 4.19 -2.03 -11.40
C TYR A 26 4.97 -2.21 -12.71
N ASN A 27 6.30 -2.29 -12.64
CA ASN A 27 7.14 -2.55 -13.82
C ASN A 27 6.88 -3.93 -14.46
N ASN A 28 6.33 -4.88 -13.70
CA ASN A 28 5.88 -6.18 -14.21
C ASN A 28 4.45 -6.16 -14.78
N GLY A 29 3.83 -4.98 -14.90
CA GLY A 29 2.50 -4.80 -15.50
C GLY A 29 1.34 -4.96 -14.52
N VAL A 30 1.57 -4.92 -13.21
CA VAL A 30 0.50 -4.93 -12.19
C VAL A 30 0.14 -3.49 -11.83
N ASP A 31 -1.13 -3.11 -11.99
CA ASP A 31 -1.62 -1.74 -11.73
C ASP A 31 -2.71 -1.66 -10.65
N ASP A 32 -2.99 -2.77 -9.97
CA ASP A 32 -4.03 -2.91 -8.96
C ASP A 32 -3.52 -3.68 -7.73
N PHE A 33 -3.44 -2.99 -6.58
CA PHE A 33 -2.89 -3.54 -5.34
C PHE A 33 -3.81 -3.41 -4.13
N GLU A 34 -3.74 -4.39 -3.22
CA GLU A 34 -4.29 -4.33 -1.88
C GLU A 34 -3.18 -4.44 -0.84
N ILE A 35 -3.09 -3.47 0.06
CA ILE A 35 -2.14 -3.48 1.19
C ILE A 35 -2.92 -3.68 2.49
N VAL A 36 -2.68 -4.79 3.19
CA VAL A 36 -3.25 -5.00 4.53
C VAL A 36 -2.35 -4.35 5.58
N THR A 37 -2.93 -3.46 6.36
CA THR A 37 -2.26 -2.69 7.43
C THR A 37 -2.74 -3.10 8.82
N GLY A 38 -3.83 -3.88 8.89
CA GLY A 38 -4.61 -4.07 10.12
C GLY A 38 -5.39 -2.80 10.47
N ASN A 39 -5.92 -2.74 11.71
CA ASN A 39 -6.73 -1.59 12.16
C ASN A 39 -5.88 -0.41 12.69
N SER A 40 -4.57 -0.39 12.41
CA SER A 40 -3.69 0.69 12.86
C SER A 40 -3.79 1.89 11.92
N GLU A 41 -4.38 2.97 12.39
CA GLU A 41 -4.46 4.24 11.63
C GLU A 41 -3.07 4.82 11.32
N GLN A 42 -2.10 4.65 12.23
CA GLN A 42 -0.72 5.06 11.99
C GLN A 42 -0.07 4.25 10.86
N MET A 43 -0.28 2.93 10.82
CA MET A 43 0.21 2.10 9.71
C MET A 43 -0.42 2.52 8.37
N LYS A 44 -1.73 2.79 8.35
CA LYS A 44 -2.42 3.30 7.15
C LYS A 44 -1.82 4.61 6.68
N GLN A 45 -1.53 5.54 7.58
CA GLN A 45 -0.93 6.82 7.24
C GLN A 45 0.47 6.66 6.62
N ILE A 46 1.31 5.81 7.22
CA ILE A 46 2.65 5.50 6.68
C ILE A 46 2.55 4.91 5.28
N VAL A 47 1.64 3.96 5.06
CA VAL A 47 1.43 3.37 3.73
C VAL A 47 0.95 4.41 2.72
N LYS A 48 0.04 5.30 3.10
CA LYS A 48 -0.44 6.40 2.24
C LYS A 48 0.69 7.34 1.83
N GLU A 49 1.55 7.72 2.77
CA GLU A 49 2.73 8.56 2.51
C GLU A 49 3.70 7.88 1.54
N ILE A 50 4.05 6.62 1.80
CA ILE A 50 4.94 5.84 0.91
C ILE A 50 4.34 5.74 -0.49
N CYS A 51 3.06 5.40 -0.62
CA CYS A 51 2.40 5.31 -1.92
C CYS A 51 2.48 6.65 -2.66
N PHE A 52 2.11 7.75 -1.99
CA PHE A 52 2.13 9.09 -2.58
C PHE A 52 3.52 9.52 -3.05
N GLU A 53 4.56 9.31 -2.23
CA GLU A 53 5.95 9.60 -2.57
C GLU A 53 6.46 8.82 -3.78
N ASN A 54 5.84 7.68 -4.10
CA ASN A 54 6.21 6.80 -5.21
C ASN A 54 5.23 6.89 -6.39
N GLY A 55 4.35 7.89 -6.44
CA GLY A 55 3.42 8.11 -7.57
C GLY A 55 2.17 7.23 -7.56
N PHE A 56 1.78 6.72 -6.40
CA PHE A 56 0.58 5.91 -6.21
C PHE A 56 -0.41 6.61 -5.28
N ARG A 57 -1.70 6.36 -5.49
CA ARG A 57 -2.78 6.79 -4.62
C ARG A 57 -3.25 5.63 -3.77
N ALA A 58 -3.41 5.86 -2.46
CA ALA A 58 -3.85 4.86 -1.50
C ALA A 58 -5.17 5.29 -0.84
N GLU A 59 -6.21 4.49 -1.02
CA GLU A 59 -7.55 4.76 -0.48
C GLU A 59 -8.02 3.68 0.49
N ASN A 60 -8.89 4.05 1.43
CA ASN A 60 -9.49 3.07 2.33
C ASN A 60 -10.35 2.08 1.51
N ASN A 61 -10.31 0.80 1.89
CA ASN A 61 -11.18 -0.19 1.29
C ASN A 61 -12.61 -0.10 1.86
N TRP A 62 -13.41 0.84 1.35
CA TRP A 62 -14.76 1.13 1.83
C TRP A 62 -15.77 -0.01 1.60
N GLY A 63 -15.51 -0.90 0.66
CA GLY A 63 -16.38 -2.05 0.32
C GLY A 63 -15.86 -3.40 0.80
N GLY A 64 -14.79 -3.43 1.58
CA GLY A 64 -14.07 -4.66 1.92
C GLY A 64 -13.43 -4.64 3.30
N ASN A 65 -12.18 -5.08 3.40
CA ASN A 65 -11.47 -5.17 4.67
C ASN A 65 -11.04 -3.77 5.14
N SER A 66 -11.65 -3.27 6.21
CA SER A 66 -11.33 -1.95 6.80
C SER A 66 -9.88 -1.82 7.30
N GLY A 67 -9.19 -2.95 7.50
CA GLY A 67 -7.77 -3.01 7.78
C GLY A 67 -6.88 -3.05 6.53
N SER A 68 -7.41 -2.69 5.36
CA SER A 68 -6.68 -2.66 4.09
C SER A 68 -6.86 -1.34 3.33
N LEU A 69 -5.91 -1.06 2.45
CA LEU A 69 -5.94 0.05 1.51
C LEU A 69 -5.90 -0.49 0.08
N ILE A 70 -6.67 0.14 -0.81
CA ILE A 70 -6.64 -0.11 -2.25
C ILE A 70 -5.72 0.91 -2.88
N ILE A 71 -4.77 0.44 -3.69
CA ILE A 71 -3.74 1.26 -4.29
C ILE A 71 -3.92 1.27 -5.80
N SER A 72 -3.89 2.47 -6.37
CA SER A 72 -3.94 2.71 -7.81
C SER A 72 -2.82 3.65 -8.24
N VAL A 73 -2.48 3.62 -9.53
CA VAL A 73 -1.52 4.57 -10.10
C VAL A 73 -2.13 5.96 -10.12
N ASP A 74 -1.38 6.95 -9.64
CA ASP A 74 -1.79 8.35 -9.75
C ASP A 74 -1.54 8.83 -11.18
N ARG A 75 -2.58 8.81 -12.02
CA ARG A 75 -2.54 9.37 -13.38
C ARG A 75 -2.64 10.89 -13.26
N VAL A 76 -1.52 11.54 -12.98
CA VAL A 76 -1.39 13.00 -13.15
C VAL A 76 -1.34 13.33 -14.64
#